data_AF-A0A7C8DTU4-F1
#
_entry.id   AF-A0A7C8DTU4-F1
#
_cell.length_a   1.000
_cell.length_b   1.000
_cell.length_c   1.000
_cell.angle_alpha   90.00
_cell.angle_beta   90.00
_cell.angle_gamma   90.00
#
_symmetry.space_group_name_H-M   'P 1'
#
loop_
_entity.id
_entity.type
_entity.pdbx_description
1 polymer ?
#
loop_
_entity_poly.entity_id
_entity_poly.type
_entity_poly.pdbx_seq_one_letter_code
_entity_poly.pdbx_strand_id
1 'polypeptide(L)'
;PLQRLKQIITPSVKEQESGETLEYQQNFERLFKSLLGTLIHQYYEQGLFDPSADNIKARLLEIGTSADEVDYWQNFVLRLLNNTKADPQFEWLFKDRTSTLVEAEFIVDERIIAIDRLFIEDDILWVIDFKTAELLDDESLDQFVRRQQAQHAKQLLFYQETLSKVYDNPIKCALYCPTVSQLIEIS
;
A
#
# COMPACT_ATOMS: atom_id res chain seq x y z
N PRO A 1 5.82 -15.00 -41.15
CA PRO A 1 7.23 -15.17 -40.70
C PRO A 1 7.71 -13.94 -39.92
N LEU A 2 8.04 -14.13 -38.63
CA LEU A 2 8.60 -13.07 -37.78
C LEU A 2 10.02 -12.70 -38.26
N GLN A 3 10.27 -11.43 -38.53
CA GLN A 3 11.60 -10.91 -38.86
C GLN A 3 12.20 -10.19 -37.65
N ARG A 4 13.45 -10.56 -37.33
CA ARG A 4 14.28 -9.95 -36.29
C ARG A 4 14.72 -8.55 -36.73
N LEU A 5 14.39 -7.52 -35.94
CA LEU A 5 14.98 -6.19 -36.08
C LEU A 5 16.51 -6.29 -35.84
N LYS A 6 17.28 -5.83 -36.83
CA LYS A 6 18.74 -5.70 -36.73
C LYS A 6 19.08 -4.82 -35.53
N GLN A 7 20.11 -5.25 -34.79
CA GLN A 7 20.72 -4.61 -33.62
C GLN A 7 20.31 -3.15 -33.39
N ILE A 8 19.59 -2.92 -32.31
CA ILE A 8 19.45 -1.60 -31.71
C ILE A 8 20.85 -1.19 -31.31
N ILE A 9 21.42 -0.19 -31.99
CA ILE A 9 22.62 0.49 -31.51
C ILE A 9 22.16 1.27 -30.30
N THR A 10 22.51 0.80 -29.10
CA THR A 10 22.30 1.56 -27.87
C THR A 10 23.05 2.88 -28.03
N PRO A 11 22.38 4.05 -27.95
CA PRO A 11 23.11 5.31 -27.92
C PRO A 11 24.06 5.27 -26.72
N SER A 12 25.29 5.74 -26.91
CA SER A 12 26.25 5.91 -25.83
C SER A 12 25.57 6.66 -24.70
N VAL A 13 25.53 6.08 -23.51
CA VAL A 13 25.11 6.75 -22.28
C VAL A 13 25.95 8.02 -22.19
N LYS A 14 25.33 9.17 -22.43
CA LYS A 14 25.93 10.45 -22.04
C LYS A 14 26.02 10.40 -20.53
N GLU A 15 27.15 10.82 -19.95
CA GLU A 15 27.30 11.00 -18.51
C GLU A 15 26.07 11.77 -18.00
N GLN A 16 25.22 11.09 -17.23
CA GLN A 16 24.01 11.69 -16.69
C GLN A 16 24.44 12.80 -15.73
N GLU A 17 23.89 13.99 -15.92
CA GLU A 17 24.13 15.08 -14.99
C GLU A 17 23.62 14.68 -13.59
N SER A 18 24.32 15.13 -12.54
CA SER A 18 24.01 14.76 -11.14
C SER A 18 22.54 14.94 -10.76
N GLY A 19 21.86 15.95 -11.34
CA GLY A 19 20.43 16.20 -11.14
C GLY A 19 19.51 15.13 -11.76
N GLU A 20 19.82 14.63 -12.96
CA GLU A 20 19.04 13.59 -13.64
C GLU A 20 19.15 12.23 -12.93
N THR A 21 20.31 11.94 -12.35
CA THR A 21 20.55 10.70 -11.59
C THR A 21 19.75 10.70 -10.28
N LEU A 22 19.70 11.84 -9.57
CA LEU A 22 18.95 11.98 -8.32
C LEU A 22 17.44 11.85 -8.54
N GLU A 23 16.90 12.49 -9.59
CA GLU A 23 15.48 12.40 -9.94
C GLU A 23 15.08 10.97 -10.35
N TYR A 24 15.94 10.28 -11.10
CA TYR A 24 15.73 8.88 -11.46
C TYR A 24 15.66 7.96 -10.23
N GLN A 25 16.61 8.12 -9.30
CA GLN A 25 16.64 7.36 -8.05
C GLN A 25 15.38 7.57 -7.20
N GLN A 26 14.94 8.82 -7.04
CA GLN A 26 13.72 9.15 -6.29
C GLN A 26 12.46 8.56 -6.95
N ASN A 27 12.37 8.64 -8.27
CA ASN A 27 11.24 8.06 -9.01
C ASN A 27 11.21 6.53 -8.90
N PHE A 28 12.37 5.88 -8.95
CA PHE A 28 12.50 4.44 -8.76
C PHE A 28 12.07 4.02 -7.36
N GLU A 29 12.54 4.71 -6.31
CA GLU A 29 12.17 4.41 -4.93
C GLU A 29 10.66 4.54 -4.70
N ARG A 30 10.04 5.60 -5.23
CA ARG A 30 8.58 5.78 -5.15
C ARG A 30 7.82 4.65 -5.85
N LEU A 31 8.26 4.26 -7.05
CA LEU A 31 7.65 3.14 -7.79
C LEU A 31 7.79 1.83 -7.01
N PHE A 32 8.99 1.55 -6.49
CA PHE A 32 9.25 0.36 -5.70
C PHE A 32 8.37 0.31 -4.44
N LYS A 33 8.29 1.40 -3.67
CA LYS A 33 7.42 1.49 -2.49
C LYS A 33 5.94 1.28 -2.85
N SER A 34 5.48 1.76 -4.01
CA SER A 34 4.12 1.51 -4.50
C SER A 34 3.88 0.03 -4.82
N LEU A 35 4.83 -0.64 -5.48
CA LEU A 35 4.75 -2.07 -5.78
C LEU A 35 4.82 -2.92 -4.51
N LEU A 36 5.64 -2.51 -3.54
CA LEU A 36 5.74 -3.14 -2.23
C LEU A 36 4.40 -3.05 -1.48
N GLY A 37 3.75 -1.88 -1.47
CA GLY A 37 2.40 -1.73 -0.91
C GLY A 37 1.41 -2.67 -1.58
N THR A 38 1.42 -2.72 -2.92
CA THR A 38 0.56 -3.64 -3.70
C THR A 38 0.79 -5.11 -3.32
N LEU A 39 2.04 -5.52 -3.14
CA LEU A 39 2.38 -6.88 -2.71
C LEU A 39 1.80 -7.19 -1.32
N ILE A 40 1.86 -6.24 -0.39
CA ILE A 40 1.27 -6.41 0.94
C ILE A 40 -0.26 -6.54 0.85
N HIS A 41 -0.92 -5.74 0.01
CA HIS A 41 -2.38 -5.83 -0.18
C HIS A 41 -2.80 -7.18 -0.74
N GLN A 42 -2.04 -7.74 -1.69
CA GLN A 42 -2.29 -9.08 -2.24
C GLN A 42 -2.23 -10.18 -1.17
N TYR A 43 -1.29 -10.09 -0.22
CA TYR A 43 -1.26 -11.03 0.91
C TYR A 43 -2.50 -10.90 1.80
N TYR A 44 -2.94 -9.67 2.07
CA TYR A 44 -4.14 -9.39 2.86
C TYR A 44 -5.42 -9.87 2.19
N GLU A 45 -5.56 -9.65 0.88
CA GLU A 45 -6.70 -10.12 0.08
C GLU A 45 -6.82 -11.64 0.12
N GLN A 46 -5.69 -12.34 0.01
CA GLN A 46 -5.65 -13.80 0.05
C GLN A 46 -5.76 -14.39 1.47
N GLY A 47 -5.80 -13.56 2.50
CA GLY A 47 -5.72 -13.99 3.90
C GLY A 47 -4.40 -14.69 4.24
N LEU A 48 -3.35 -14.46 3.44
CA LEU A 48 -2.05 -15.12 3.55
C LEU A 48 -1.11 -14.30 4.46
N PHE A 49 -1.26 -14.46 5.77
CA PHE A 49 -0.44 -13.78 6.77
C PHE A 49 0.82 -14.54 7.19
N ASP A 50 0.99 -15.78 6.71
CA ASP A 50 2.14 -16.65 7.02
C ASP A 50 2.75 -17.27 5.74
N PRO A 51 3.09 -16.47 4.71
CA PRO A 51 3.74 -16.98 3.52
C PRO A 51 5.15 -17.48 3.83
N SER A 52 5.63 -18.48 3.08
CA SER A 52 7.01 -18.93 3.23
C SER A 52 8.00 -17.84 2.83
N ALA A 53 9.20 -17.88 3.41
CA ALA A 53 10.29 -16.98 3.05
C ALA A 53 10.59 -17.04 1.52
N ASP A 54 10.59 -18.23 0.94
CA ASP A 54 10.80 -18.43 -0.50
C ASP A 54 9.70 -17.79 -1.35
N ASN A 55 8.44 -17.83 -0.89
CA ASN A 55 7.34 -17.15 -1.57
C ASN A 55 7.56 -15.62 -1.57
N ILE A 56 7.84 -15.03 -0.40
CA ILE A 56 8.12 -13.59 -0.31
C ILE A 56 9.30 -13.20 -1.21
N LYS A 57 10.38 -13.99 -1.18
CA LYS A 57 11.57 -13.74 -2.00
C LYS A 57 11.24 -13.75 -3.49
N ALA A 58 10.48 -14.74 -3.95
CA ALA A 58 10.05 -14.81 -5.34
C ALA A 58 9.23 -13.58 -5.74
N ARG A 59 8.26 -13.17 -4.91
CA ARG A 59 7.42 -11.99 -5.18
C ARG A 59 8.21 -10.68 -5.21
N LEU A 60 9.20 -10.53 -4.33
CA LEU A 60 10.08 -9.36 -4.32
C LEU A 60 10.93 -9.27 -5.60
N LEU A 61 11.47 -10.41 -6.06
CA LEU A 61 12.19 -10.47 -7.33
C LEU A 61 11.28 -10.16 -8.53
N GLU A 62 10.01 -10.61 -8.50
CA GLU A 62 9.02 -10.30 -9.54
C GLU A 62 8.71 -8.80 -9.66
N ILE A 63 8.66 -8.08 -8.53
CA ILE A 63 8.45 -6.62 -8.52
C ILE A 63 9.74 -5.81 -8.71
N GLY A 64 10.86 -6.47 -8.98
CA GLY A 64 12.12 -5.83 -9.38
C GLY A 64 13.10 -5.52 -8.26
N THR A 65 12.95 -6.11 -7.07
CA THR A 65 13.98 -6.01 -6.02
C THR A 65 15.28 -6.66 -6.49
N SER A 66 16.41 -6.00 -6.27
CA SER A 66 17.72 -6.55 -6.59
C SER A 66 18.13 -7.67 -5.62
N ALA A 67 19.01 -8.56 -6.08
CA ALA A 67 19.41 -9.74 -5.28
C ALA A 67 20.15 -9.37 -3.98
N ASP A 68 20.78 -8.21 -3.94
CA ASP A 68 21.48 -7.66 -2.78
C ASP A 68 20.54 -7.05 -1.74
N GLU A 69 19.35 -6.58 -2.13
CA GLU A 69 18.36 -5.99 -1.22
C GLU A 69 17.23 -6.95 -0.83
N VAL A 70 17.08 -8.07 -1.56
CA VAL A 70 15.94 -8.98 -1.41
C VAL A 70 15.77 -9.52 0.00
N ASP A 71 16.86 -9.84 0.69
CA ASP A 71 16.79 -10.39 2.05
C ASP A 71 16.36 -9.30 3.05
N TYR A 72 16.73 -8.03 2.83
CA TYR A 72 16.23 -6.91 3.64
C TYR A 72 14.72 -6.74 3.46
N TRP A 73 14.25 -6.66 2.22
CA TRP A 73 12.82 -6.47 1.93
C TRP A 73 11.98 -7.69 2.32
N GLN A 74 12.54 -8.89 2.26
CA GLN A 74 11.87 -10.10 2.76
C GLN A 74 11.59 -9.99 4.25
N ASN A 75 12.60 -9.61 5.04
CA ASN A 75 12.45 -9.39 6.48
C ASN A 75 11.48 -8.25 6.77
N PHE A 76 11.49 -7.19 5.95
CA PHE A 76 10.53 -6.10 6.05
C PHE A 76 9.09 -6.58 5.86
N VAL A 77 8.79 -7.32 4.78
CA VAL A 77 7.46 -7.89 4.50
C VAL A 77 7.03 -8.83 5.63
N LEU A 78 7.90 -9.75 6.06
CA LEU A 78 7.63 -10.65 7.19
C LEU A 78 7.25 -9.87 8.45
N ARG A 79 7.97 -8.80 8.76
CA ARG A 79 7.67 -7.93 9.90
C ARG A 79 6.28 -7.30 9.77
N LEU A 80 5.90 -6.76 8.60
CA LEU A 80 4.58 -6.17 8.41
C LEU A 80 3.44 -7.17 8.59
N LEU A 81 3.58 -8.38 8.01
CA LEU A 81 2.57 -9.42 8.14
C LEU A 81 2.43 -9.89 9.59
N ASN A 82 3.56 -10.07 10.30
CA ASN A 82 3.56 -10.44 11.71
C ASN A 82 2.97 -9.37 12.61
N ASN A 83 3.33 -8.10 12.40
CA ASN A 83 2.78 -6.97 13.13
C ASN A 83 1.26 -6.87 12.94
N THR A 84 0.78 -7.12 11.72
CA THR A 84 -0.64 -7.12 11.39
C THR A 84 -1.38 -8.25 12.11
N LYS A 85 -0.85 -9.48 12.02
CA LYS A 85 -1.42 -10.66 12.67
C LYS A 85 -1.44 -10.56 14.20
N ALA A 86 -0.47 -9.88 14.79
CA ALA A 86 -0.36 -9.70 16.23
C ALA A 86 -1.18 -8.51 16.77
N ASP A 87 -1.73 -7.66 15.89
CA ASP A 87 -2.49 -6.48 16.27
C ASP A 87 -3.85 -6.86 16.90
N PRO A 88 -4.25 -6.26 18.03
CA PRO A 88 -5.59 -6.47 18.59
C PRO A 88 -6.75 -6.19 17.62
N GLN A 89 -6.54 -5.31 16.63
CA GLN A 89 -7.53 -4.98 15.60
C GLN A 89 -7.57 -5.99 14.44
N PHE A 90 -6.65 -6.97 14.40
CA PHE A 90 -6.55 -7.94 13.31
C PHE A 90 -7.88 -8.63 12.99
N GLU A 91 -8.49 -9.25 14.00
CA GLU A 91 -9.76 -9.96 13.85
C GLU A 91 -10.85 -9.00 13.37
N TRP A 92 -10.87 -7.77 13.85
CA TRP A 92 -11.86 -6.79 13.41
C TRP A 92 -11.61 -6.35 11.95
N LEU A 93 -10.37 -6.08 11.55
CA LEU A 93 -10.00 -5.66 10.19
C LEU A 93 -10.26 -6.74 9.13
N PHE A 94 -9.97 -8.00 9.47
CA PHE A 94 -9.99 -9.12 8.51
C PHE A 94 -11.15 -10.09 8.72
N LYS A 95 -12.05 -9.86 9.68
CA LYS A 95 -13.29 -10.62 9.83
C LYS A 95 -14.06 -10.67 8.51
N ASP A 96 -14.44 -11.89 8.14
CA ASP A 96 -15.29 -12.14 6.99
C ASP A 96 -16.69 -11.55 7.23
N ARG A 97 -17.12 -10.69 6.31
CA ARG A 97 -18.42 -10.04 6.35
C ARG A 97 -18.99 -10.07 4.95
N THR A 98 -20.31 -10.26 4.87
CA THR A 98 -21.05 -10.18 3.62
C THR A 98 -20.95 -8.81 2.94
N SER A 99 -20.67 -7.75 3.71
CA SER A 99 -20.46 -6.38 3.24
C SER A 99 -19.02 -6.07 2.85
N THR A 100 -18.06 -6.98 3.07
CA THR A 100 -16.65 -6.72 2.77
C THR A 100 -16.41 -6.67 1.26
N LEU A 101 -15.84 -5.56 0.82
CA LEU A 101 -15.24 -5.38 -0.51
C LEU A 101 -13.75 -5.11 -0.33
N VAL A 102 -12.93 -5.73 -1.17
CA VAL A 102 -11.46 -5.59 -1.21
C VAL A 102 -11.07 -5.04 -2.57
N GLU A 103 -10.13 -4.10 -2.61
CA GLU A 103 -9.70 -3.39 -3.84
C GLU A 103 -10.90 -2.83 -4.62
N ALA A 104 -11.82 -2.18 -3.90
CA ALA A 104 -13.07 -1.70 -4.45
C ALA A 104 -12.86 -0.45 -5.31
N GLU A 105 -13.21 -0.56 -6.60
CA GLU A 105 -13.14 0.55 -7.55
C GLU A 105 -14.50 1.21 -7.75
N PHE A 106 -14.54 2.54 -7.70
CA PHE A 106 -15.73 3.33 -8.02
C PHE A 106 -15.42 4.40 -9.07
N ILE A 107 -16.38 4.69 -9.95
CA ILE A 107 -16.26 5.74 -10.97
C ILE A 107 -17.11 6.94 -10.56
N VAL A 108 -16.48 8.08 -10.31
CA VAL A 108 -17.13 9.34 -9.92
C VAL A 108 -16.55 10.49 -10.72
N ASP A 109 -17.41 11.25 -11.40
CA ASP A 109 -17.02 12.39 -12.25
C ASP A 109 -15.86 12.05 -13.20
N GLU A 110 -15.97 10.90 -13.89
CA GLU A 110 -14.97 10.33 -14.81
C GLU A 110 -13.61 9.96 -14.17
N ARG A 111 -13.52 9.95 -12.84
CA ARG A 111 -12.34 9.50 -12.07
C ARG A 111 -12.60 8.15 -11.44
N ILE A 112 -11.59 7.29 -11.46
CA ILE A 112 -11.59 6.02 -10.71
C ILE A 112 -11.01 6.31 -9.32
N ILE A 113 -11.74 5.93 -8.28
CA ILE A 113 -11.20 5.79 -6.92
C ILE A 113 -11.02 4.31 -6.62
N ALA A 114 -9.90 3.97 -5.97
CA ALA A 114 -9.61 2.63 -5.50
C ALA A 114 -9.47 2.66 -3.97
N ILE A 115 -10.18 1.75 -3.31
CA ILE A 115 -10.22 1.61 -1.86
C ILE A 115 -9.78 0.20 -1.50
N ASP A 116 -8.70 0.07 -0.73
CA ASP A 116 -8.11 -1.22 -0.41
C ASP A 116 -9.10 -2.16 0.30
N ARG A 117 -9.88 -1.63 1.26
CA ARG A 117 -10.89 -2.40 1.98
C ARG A 117 -12.05 -1.54 2.46
N LEU A 118 -13.25 -2.07 2.29
CA LEU A 118 -14.50 -1.45 2.70
C LEU A 118 -15.44 -2.49 3.30
N PHE A 119 -16.08 -2.19 4.43
CA PHE A 119 -17.07 -3.09 5.04
C PHE A 119 -18.01 -2.33 5.98
N ILE A 120 -19.14 -2.94 6.32
CA ILE A 120 -20.09 -2.42 7.31
C ILE A 120 -19.99 -3.21 8.60
N GLU A 121 -19.82 -2.52 9.73
CA GLU A 121 -19.92 -3.07 11.10
C GLU A 121 -20.65 -2.04 11.98
N ASP A 122 -21.59 -2.50 12.80
CA ASP A 122 -22.39 -1.65 13.69
C ASP A 122 -23.04 -0.44 12.97
N ASP A 123 -23.60 -0.69 11.78
CA ASP A 123 -24.24 0.31 10.90
C ASP A 123 -23.29 1.40 10.35
N ILE A 124 -21.99 1.29 10.61
CA ILE A 124 -20.96 2.20 10.10
C ILE A 124 -20.28 1.56 8.90
N LEU A 125 -20.20 2.32 7.79
CA LEU A 125 -19.36 1.99 6.65
C LEU A 125 -17.91 2.39 6.97
N TRP A 126 -17.04 1.40 7.14
CA TRP A 126 -15.61 1.59 7.33
C TRP A 126 -14.89 1.54 6.00
N VAL A 127 -14.13 2.59 5.72
CA VAL A 127 -13.19 2.71 4.61
C VAL A 127 -11.79 2.60 5.18
N ILE A 128 -11.10 1.52 4.88
CA ILE A 128 -9.75 1.24 5.36
C ILE A 128 -8.77 1.31 4.19
N ASP A 129 -7.72 2.09 4.39
CA ASP A 129 -6.60 2.22 3.46
C ASP A 129 -5.31 1.79 4.18
N PHE A 130 -4.51 0.94 3.54
CA PHE A 130 -3.30 0.37 4.13
C PHE A 130 -2.07 1.18 3.72
N LYS A 131 -1.17 1.46 4.68
CA LYS A 131 0.03 2.25 4.43
C LYS A 131 1.28 1.60 5.02
N THR A 132 2.26 1.32 4.17
CA THR A 132 3.57 0.76 4.56
C THR A 132 4.58 1.83 4.96
N ALA A 133 4.13 3.00 5.42
CA ALA A 133 5.00 4.10 5.81
C ALA A 133 5.74 3.76 7.12
N GLU A 134 7.03 4.06 7.19
CA GLU A 134 7.87 3.81 8.36
C GLU A 134 7.96 5.05 9.27
N LEU A 135 8.28 4.85 10.55
CA LEU A 135 8.72 5.95 11.41
C LEU A 135 10.05 6.49 10.88
N LEU A 136 10.25 7.79 11.02
CA LEU A 136 11.57 8.40 10.86
C LEU A 136 12.39 8.20 12.16
N ASP A 137 13.73 8.27 12.06
CA ASP A 137 14.65 7.92 13.15
C ASP A 137 14.35 8.64 14.49
N ASP A 138 13.93 9.91 14.44
CA ASP A 138 13.63 10.73 15.62
C ASP A 138 12.11 11.04 15.77
N GLU A 139 11.26 10.27 15.10
CA GLU A 139 9.81 10.48 15.11
C GLU A 139 9.14 9.65 16.21
N SER A 140 8.37 10.31 17.08
CA SER A 140 7.50 9.61 18.03
C SER A 140 6.27 9.02 17.34
N LEU A 141 5.62 8.05 17.97
CA LEU A 141 4.37 7.47 17.44
C LEU A 141 3.29 8.54 17.20
N ASP A 142 3.13 9.50 18.11
CA ASP A 142 2.18 10.60 17.95
C ASP A 142 2.53 11.51 16.76
N GLN A 143 3.81 11.75 16.52
CA GLN A 143 4.27 12.52 15.36
C GLN A 143 4.00 11.76 14.06
N PHE A 144 4.28 10.45 14.05
CA PHE A 144 3.96 9.56 12.93
C PHE A 144 2.46 9.60 12.61
N VAL A 145 1.60 9.43 13.61
CA VAL A 145 0.14 9.47 13.44
C VAL A 145 -0.31 10.78 12.82
N ARG A 146 0.15 11.92 13.36
CA ARG A 146 -0.19 13.25 12.81
C ARG A 146 0.31 13.43 11.38
N ARG A 147 1.52 12.94 11.07
CA ARG A 147 2.08 12.98 9.72
C ARG A 147 1.23 12.17 8.74
N GLN A 148 0.84 10.96 9.11
CA GLN A 148 0.00 10.10 8.27
C GLN A 148 -1.40 10.70 8.07
N GLN A 149 -2.02 11.24 9.11
CA GLN A 149 -3.29 11.97 8.99
C GLN A 149 -3.14 13.15 8.02
N ALA A 150 -2.14 14.01 8.18
CA ALA A 150 -1.93 15.16 7.31
C ALA A 150 -1.69 14.77 5.84
N GLN A 151 -0.98 13.66 5.60
CA GLN A 151 -0.66 13.19 4.25
C GLN A 151 -1.88 12.62 3.52
N HIS A 152 -2.79 11.93 4.22
CA HIS A 152 -3.88 11.17 3.58
C HIS A 152 -5.29 11.72 3.85
N ALA A 153 -5.48 12.65 4.79
CA ALA A 153 -6.80 13.18 5.14
C ALA A 153 -7.56 13.70 3.92
N LYS A 154 -6.91 14.46 3.03
CA LYS A 154 -7.57 14.99 1.83
C LYS A 154 -8.17 13.88 0.94
N GLN A 155 -7.44 12.77 0.77
CA GLN A 155 -7.88 11.65 -0.06
C GLN A 155 -9.02 10.88 0.63
N LEU A 156 -8.86 10.57 1.91
CA LEU A 156 -9.87 9.81 2.65
C LEU A 156 -11.16 10.60 2.87
N LEU A 157 -11.08 11.90 3.13
CA LEU A 157 -12.26 12.77 3.18
C LEU A 157 -12.97 12.84 1.81
N PHE A 158 -12.23 12.83 0.71
CA PHE A 158 -12.81 12.73 -0.63
C PHE A 158 -13.54 11.39 -0.85
N TYR A 159 -12.97 10.28 -0.37
CA TYR A 159 -13.67 8.98 -0.40
C TYR A 159 -14.95 9.01 0.44
N GLN A 160 -14.89 9.57 1.65
CA GLN A 160 -16.04 9.73 2.53
C GLN A 160 -17.17 10.52 1.87
N GLU A 161 -16.86 11.71 1.32
CA GLU A 161 -17.82 12.54 0.60
C GLU A 161 -18.42 11.80 -0.60
N THR A 162 -17.56 11.12 -1.37
CA THR A 162 -17.99 10.40 -2.57
C THR A 162 -18.93 9.25 -2.24
N LEU A 163 -18.57 8.42 -1.26
CA LEU A 163 -19.36 7.26 -0.88
C LEU A 163 -20.67 7.64 -0.17
N SER A 164 -20.73 8.80 0.49
CA SER A 164 -21.97 9.30 1.11
C SER A 164 -23.10 9.57 0.10
N LYS A 165 -22.78 9.64 -1.20
CA LYS A 165 -23.77 9.76 -2.28
C LYS A 165 -24.38 8.41 -2.68
N VAL A 166 -23.78 7.31 -2.23
CA VAL A 166 -24.13 5.94 -2.62
C VAL A 166 -24.61 5.12 -1.42
N TYR A 167 -24.05 5.35 -0.24
CA TYR A 167 -24.38 4.65 0.99
C TYR A 167 -25.08 5.58 1.98
N ASP A 168 -26.14 5.08 2.60
CA ASP A 168 -26.90 5.81 3.63
C ASP A 168 -26.24 5.71 5.04
N ASN A 169 -25.29 4.80 5.21
CA ASN A 169 -24.58 4.57 6.47
C ASN A 169 -23.67 5.76 6.84
N PRO A 170 -23.50 6.07 8.14
CA PRO A 170 -22.37 6.88 8.60
C PRO A 170 -21.05 6.28 8.11
N ILE A 171 -20.18 7.11 7.56
CA ILE A 171 -18.92 6.66 6.96
C ILE A 171 -17.76 7.10 7.85
N LYS A 172 -16.90 6.15 8.20
CA LYS A 172 -15.62 6.39 8.87
C LYS A 172 -14.46 5.95 7.98
N CYS A 173 -13.41 6.75 7.95
CA CYS A 173 -12.20 6.44 7.22
C CYS A 173 -11.05 6.25 8.20
N ALA A 174 -10.22 5.23 7.96
CA ALA A 174 -9.02 5.00 8.74
C ALA A 174 -7.87 4.50 7.86
N LEU A 175 -6.65 4.83 8.29
CA LEU A 175 -5.43 4.22 7.78
C LEU A 175 -5.05 3.05 8.68
N TYR A 176 -4.60 1.95 8.11
CA TYR A 176 -3.90 0.92 8.86
C TYR A 176 -2.41 0.90 8.51
N CYS A 177 -1.56 1.16 9.50
CA CYS A 177 -0.11 1.22 9.36
C CYS A 177 0.55 -0.01 10.02
N PRO A 178 0.80 -1.11 9.28
CA PRO A 178 1.38 -2.34 9.83
C PRO A 178 2.81 -2.18 10.36
N THR A 179 3.54 -1.14 9.95
CA THR A 179 4.89 -0.84 10.47
C THR A 179 4.89 -0.56 11.98
N VAL A 180 3.75 -0.09 12.51
CA VAL A 180 3.56 0.33 13.90
C VAL A 180 2.34 -0.29 14.57
N SER A 181 1.63 -1.19 13.88
CA SER A 181 0.37 -1.78 14.36
C SER A 181 -0.61 -0.71 14.86
N GLN A 182 -0.90 0.27 14.00
CA GLN A 182 -1.83 1.37 14.31
C GLN A 182 -2.96 1.46 13.30
N LEU A 183 -4.18 1.57 13.84
CA LEU A 183 -5.36 2.05 13.12
C LEU A 183 -5.56 3.53 13.42
N ILE A 184 -5.47 4.37 12.40
CA ILE A 184 -5.52 5.82 12.52
C ILE A 184 -6.81 6.32 11.86
N GLU A 185 -7.80 6.66 12.67
CA GLU A 185 -9.03 7.30 12.17
C GLU A 185 -8.73 8.72 11.63
N ILE A 186 -9.37 9.06 10.51
CA ILE A 186 -9.39 10.40 9.94
C ILE A 186 -10.66 11.10 10.39
N SER A 187 -10.51 12.35 10.82
CA SER A 187 -11.58 13.24 11.30
C SER A 187 -11.57 14.56 10.57
#